data_AF-A0A2H9M027-F1
#
_entry.id   AF-A0A2H9M027-F1
#
_cell.length_a   1.000
_cell.length_b   1.000
_cell.length_c   1.000
_cell.angle_alpha   90.00
_cell.angle_beta   90.00
_cell.angle_gamma   90.00
#
_symmetry.space_group_name_H-M   'P 1'
#
loop_
_entity.id
_entity.type
_entity.pdbx_description
1 polymer ?
#
loop_
_entity_poly.entity_id
_entity_poly.type
_entity_poly.pdbx_seq_one_letter_code
_entity_poly.pdbx_strand_id
1 'polypeptide(L)'
;MRFLENFWEFLDSGVVRKRNPDKLRAESLISDAKRRRKFVDDIFEKVGLKKENANYFIENVYDILIELIRARMLIEGFQAF
;
A
#
# COMPACT_ATOMS: atom_id res chain seq x y z
N MET A 1 -6.38 1.19 22.52
CA MET A 1 -5.42 0.74 21.49
C MET A 1 -5.16 -0.73 21.69
N ARG A 2 -5.53 -1.60 20.74
CA ARG A 2 -5.08 -3.00 20.76
C ARG A 2 -3.58 -3.04 20.45
N PHE A 3 -2.87 -4.01 21.01
CA PHE A 3 -1.45 -4.22 20.74
C PHE A 3 -1.25 -4.45 19.23
N LEU A 4 -0.16 -3.94 18.65
CA LEU A 4 0.25 -4.32 17.29
C LEU A 4 0.55 -5.82 17.31
N GLU A 5 -0.35 -6.63 16.75
CA GLU A 5 -0.15 -8.06 16.55
C GLU A 5 1.10 -8.28 15.69
N ASN A 6 1.98 -9.19 16.07
CA ASN A 6 3.16 -9.50 15.25
C ASN A 6 2.72 -10.03 13.88
N PHE A 7 3.48 -9.78 12.81
CA PHE A 7 3.14 -10.26 11.46
C PHE A 7 2.79 -11.76 11.43
N TRP A 8 3.49 -12.56 12.25
CA TRP A 8 3.27 -14.00 12.40
C TRP A 8 1.88 -14.36 12.93
N GLU A 9 1.28 -13.54 13.79
CA GLU A 9 -0.08 -13.78 14.30
C GLU A 9 -1.13 -13.64 13.19
N PHE A 10 -0.86 -12.83 12.15
CA PHE A 10 -1.71 -12.76 10.97
C PHE A 10 -1.60 -14.00 10.07
N LEU A 11 -0.47 -14.70 10.09
CA LEU A 11 -0.32 -16.00 9.44
C LEU A 11 -1.11 -17.06 10.21
N ASP A 12 -0.99 -17.07 11.54
CA ASP A 12 -1.66 -18.05 12.41
C ASP A 12 -3.19 -17.89 12.40
N SER A 13 -3.69 -16.65 12.40
CA SER A 13 -5.13 -16.34 12.29
C SER A 13 -5.70 -16.53 10.87
N GLY A 14 -4.86 -16.82 9.88
CA GLY A 14 -5.25 -17.07 8.49
C GLY A 14 -5.65 -15.81 7.70
N VAL A 15 -5.45 -14.62 8.28
CA VAL A 15 -5.63 -13.30 7.62
C VAL A 15 -4.63 -13.12 6.49
N VAL A 16 -3.40 -13.61 6.69
CA VAL A 16 -2.36 -13.71 5.68
C VAL A 16 -2.06 -15.18 5.41
N ARG A 17 -1.79 -15.54 4.17
CA ARG A 17 -1.35 -16.89 3.80
C ARG A 17 -0.06 -16.85 3.00
N LYS A 18 0.76 -17.87 3.20
CA LYS A 18 1.94 -18.12 2.37
C LYS A 18 1.51 -18.68 1.00
N ARG A 19 2.10 -18.16 -0.06
CA ARG A 19 1.92 -18.56 -1.47
C ARG A 19 3.26 -18.50 -2.19
N ASN A 20 3.28 -18.95 -3.44
CA ASN A 20 4.43 -18.71 -4.31
C ASN A 20 4.58 -17.20 -4.56
N PRO A 21 5.81 -16.66 -4.52
CA PRO A 21 6.06 -15.28 -4.88
C PRO A 21 5.47 -14.92 -6.25
N ASP A 22 4.79 -13.80 -6.33
CA ASP A 22 4.20 -13.27 -7.58
C ASP A 22 4.88 -11.95 -7.95
N LYS A 23 6.06 -12.08 -8.57
CA LYS A 23 6.92 -10.94 -8.92
C LYS A 23 6.29 -10.04 -9.96
N LEU A 24 5.62 -10.60 -10.98
CA LEU A 24 4.98 -9.83 -12.04
C LEU A 24 3.88 -8.92 -11.49
N ARG A 25 3.04 -9.47 -10.60
CA ARG A 25 1.99 -8.68 -9.95
C ARG A 25 2.58 -7.64 -9.01
N ALA A 26 3.63 -7.98 -8.26
CA ALA A 26 4.32 -7.02 -7.41
C ALA A 26 4.91 -5.85 -8.20
N GLU A 27 5.56 -6.12 -9.33
CA GLU A 27 6.13 -5.10 -10.21
C GLU A 27 5.04 -4.18 -10.78
N SER A 28 3.89 -4.74 -11.18
CA SER A 28 2.73 -3.96 -11.60
C SER A 28 2.25 -3.00 -10.50
N LEU A 29 2.07 -3.50 -9.27
CA LEU A 29 1.66 -2.67 -8.13
C LEU A 29 2.67 -1.56 -7.82
N ILE A 30 3.98 -1.86 -7.88
CA ILE A 30 5.02 -0.85 -7.66
C ILE A 30 4.98 0.22 -8.75
N SER A 31 4.76 -0.17 -10.01
CA SER A 31 4.63 0.76 -11.13
C SER A 31 3.42 1.68 -10.97
N ASP A 32 2.27 1.10 -10.58
CA ASP A 32 1.04 1.84 -10.37
C ASP A 32 1.16 2.82 -9.18
N ALA A 33 1.74 2.37 -8.06
CA ALA A 33 2.00 3.19 -6.89
C ALA A 33 2.91 4.39 -7.22
N LYS A 34 3.97 4.18 -8.02
CA LYS A 34 4.85 5.25 -8.48
C LYS A 34 4.11 6.27 -9.36
N ARG A 35 3.27 5.79 -10.28
CA ARG A 35 2.46 6.67 -11.14
C ARG A 35 1.47 7.50 -10.34
N ARG A 36 0.79 6.90 -9.36
CA ARG A 36 -0.13 7.62 -8.46
C ARG A 36 0.58 8.62 -7.59
N ARG A 37 1.74 8.27 -7.02
CA ARG A 37 2.55 9.22 -6.26
C ARG A 37 2.85 10.45 -7.09
N LYS A 38 3.35 10.26 -8.32
CA LYS A 38 3.63 11.39 -9.22
C LYS A 38 2.40 12.25 -9.45
N PHE A 39 1.24 11.64 -9.66
CA PHE A 39 -0.02 12.37 -9.84
C PHE A 39 -0.43 13.18 -8.59
N VAL A 40 -0.26 12.61 -7.39
CA VAL A 40 -0.51 13.31 -6.12
C VAL A 40 0.45 14.48 -5.96
N ASP A 41 1.73 14.29 -6.27
CA ASP A 41 2.75 15.35 -6.26
C ASP A 41 2.35 16.46 -7.25
N ASP A 42 1.96 16.12 -8.48
CA ASP A 42 1.49 17.09 -9.50
C ASP A 42 0.26 17.89 -9.02
N ILE A 43 -0.68 17.27 -8.30
CA ILE A 43 -1.85 17.95 -7.73
C ILE A 43 -1.42 18.86 -6.58
N PHE A 44 -0.52 18.39 -5.72
CA PHE A 44 0.00 19.19 -4.61
C PHE A 44 0.67 20.46 -5.12
N GLU A 45 1.50 20.36 -6.17
CA GLU A 45 2.17 21.50 -6.79
C GLU A 45 1.19 22.49 -7.44
N LYS A 46 0.16 21.99 -8.14
CA LYS A 46 -0.77 22.85 -8.89
C LYS A 46 -1.89 23.46 -8.05
N VAL A 47 -2.43 22.70 -7.11
CA VAL A 47 -3.63 23.07 -6.34
C VAL A 47 -3.26 23.55 -4.93
N GLY A 48 -2.14 23.06 -4.39
CA GLY A 48 -1.72 23.28 -3.02
C GLY A 48 -2.55 22.47 -2.02
N LEU A 49 -1.96 22.27 -0.85
CA LEU A 49 -2.66 21.72 0.31
C LEU A 49 -3.51 22.81 0.98
N LYS A 50 -4.80 22.50 1.17
CA LYS A 50 -5.79 23.33 1.85
C LYS A 50 -6.58 22.45 2.81
N LYS A 51 -7.29 23.08 3.75
CA LYS A 51 -8.05 22.34 4.76
C LYS A 51 -9.13 21.45 4.13
N GLU A 52 -9.71 21.89 3.03
CA GLU A 52 -10.80 21.22 2.32
C GLU A 52 -10.33 19.99 1.53
N ASN A 53 -9.05 19.94 1.12
CA ASN A 53 -8.49 18.85 0.34
C ASN A 53 -7.44 18.02 1.10
N ALA A 54 -7.19 18.30 2.38
CA ALA A 54 -6.21 17.55 3.17
C ALA A 54 -6.51 16.05 3.23
N ASN A 55 -7.79 15.67 3.38
CA ASN A 55 -8.18 14.26 3.41
C ASN A 55 -7.88 13.56 2.08
N TYR A 56 -8.05 14.25 0.96
CA TYR A 56 -7.72 13.68 -0.35
C TYR A 56 -6.24 13.26 -0.43
N PHE A 57 -5.33 14.11 0.03
CA PHE A 57 -3.90 13.77 0.03
C PHE A 57 -3.59 12.61 0.98
N ILE A 58 -4.18 12.61 2.19
CA ILE A 58 -3.97 11.55 3.17
C ILE A 58 -4.44 10.20 2.63
N GLU A 59 -5.65 10.13 2.07
CA GLU A 59 -6.22 8.91 1.50
C GLU A 59 -5.37 8.38 0.35
N ASN A 60 -4.97 9.24 -0.59
CA ASN A 60 -4.14 8.81 -1.71
C ASN A 60 -2.76 8.31 -1.27
N VAL A 61 -2.11 8.98 -0.31
CA VAL A 61 -0.83 8.53 0.23
C VAL A 61 -0.99 7.20 0.98
N TYR A 62 -2.06 7.05 1.76
CA TYR A 62 -2.38 5.79 2.43
C TYR A 62 -2.53 4.65 1.43
N ASP A 63 -3.33 4.84 0.37
CA ASP A 63 -3.53 3.82 -0.66
C ASP A 63 -2.23 3.43 -1.36
N ILE A 64 -1.38 4.40 -1.69
CA ILE A 64 -0.04 4.17 -2.26
C ILE A 64 0.81 3.31 -1.31
N LEU A 65 0.80 3.61 -0.01
CA LEU A 65 1.54 2.83 0.98
C LEU A 65 1.01 1.39 1.08
N ILE A 66 -0.31 1.21 1.10
CA ILE A 66 -0.93 -0.12 1.12
C ILE A 66 -0.56 -0.92 -0.12
N GLU A 67 -0.49 -0.31 -1.29
CA GLU A 67 -0.07 -0.98 -2.52
C GLU A 67 1.39 -1.42 -2.49
N LEU A 68 2.28 -0.58 -1.97
CA LEU A 68 3.69 -0.94 -1.81
C LEU A 68 3.88 -2.06 -0.79
N ILE A 69 3.14 -2.03 0.32
CA ILE A 69 3.13 -3.11 1.32
C ILE A 69 2.65 -4.41 0.67
N ARG A 70 1.55 -4.39 -0.08
CA ARG A 70 1.03 -5.56 -0.81
C ARG A 70 2.01 -6.08 -1.84
N ALA A 71 2.69 -5.20 -2.58
CA ALA A 71 3.72 -5.60 -3.53
C ALA A 71 4.87 -6.32 -2.81
N ARG A 72 5.33 -5.79 -1.67
CA ARG A 72 6.35 -6.44 -0.85
C ARG A 72 5.89 -7.81 -0.35
N MET A 73 4.66 -7.92 0.14
CA MET A 73 4.08 -9.20 0.54
C MET A 73 4.11 -10.20 -0.62
N LEU A 74 3.72 -9.81 -1.84
CA LEU A 74 3.75 -10.70 -3.00
C LEU A 74 5.18 -11.14 -3.38
N ILE A 75 6.18 -10.28 -3.25
CA ILE A 75 7.60 -10.62 -3.47
C ILE A 75 8.07 -11.67 -2.45
N GLU A 76 7.65 -11.53 -1.20
CA GLU A 76 8.00 -12.44 -0.11
C GLU A 76 7.13 -13.72 -0.09
N GLY A 77 6.15 -13.84 -0.99
CA GLY A 77 5.26 -14.99 -1.08
C GLY A 77 4.14 -14.98 -0.04
N PHE A 78 3.62 -13.81 0.30
CA PHE A 78 2.49 -13.62 1.20
C PHE A 78 1.31 -12.97 0.48
N GLN A 79 0.10 -13.38 0.85
CA GLN A 79 -1.15 -12.77 0.39
C GLN A 79 -2.08 -12.55 1.58
N ALA A 80 -2.53 -11.31 1.76
CA ALA A 80 -3.61 -10.95 2.67
C ALA A 80 -4.98 -11.11 1.98
N PHE A 81 -6.01 -11.46 2.74
CA PHE A 81 -7.41 -11.48 2.31
C PHE A 81 -8.11 -10.15 2.54
#